data_AF-A0A3C0X333-F1
#
_entry.id   AF-A0A3C0X333-F1
#
_cell.length_a   1.000
_cell.length_b   1.000
_cell.length_c   1.000
_cell.angle_alpha   90.00
_cell.angle_beta   90.00
_cell.angle_gamma   90.00
#
_symmetry.space_group_name_H-M   'P 1'
#
loop_
_entity.id
_entity.type
_entity.pdbx_description
1 polymer ?
#
loop_
_entity_poly.entity_id
_entity_poly.type
_entity_poly.pdbx_seq_one_letter_code
_entity_poly.pdbx_strand_id
1 'polypeptide(L)'
;MAQNNINNAEQDLNEIMRLRREKLAALKESGNDPYQVMKYDFNSDSVTIKNNYEAYEGKTVKLAGRIMSRRIMGKASFVGFTDCSGPIQLYVRRDDVGEDIYAAFKKWDIGDIIGVEGFVFKTQTGEISVHATEIKLLSKSLIPLPEKFHGLSDTDTRYRQRYVDLIVNPEVKETFYKRSQILKEIRAYLDSKGFTEVDTPILVPLEIGASARPFKTHHNTLNMDMYLRIETELYLKRLIVGGMHRVYEVGRIFRNEGMDTKHNPEFTTVELYQAFTDYHGMMDLVEEMYTLLTKKICGGTVITYQGTEIDMGRWERLTMTEAVKKYSGADYYSWSTDKEARECAKQLHVEVPENATKGTVLAELFDVFVEEKLIQPTFIYDY
;
A
#
# COMPACT_ATOMS: atom_id res chain seq x y z
N MET A 1 -24.97 -27.34 -8.00
CA MET A 1 -25.68 -26.14 -7.50
C MET A 1 -24.77 -24.91 -7.50
N ALA A 2 -23.53 -24.97 -6.99
CA ALA A 2 -22.59 -23.83 -7.07
C ALA A 2 -22.25 -23.38 -8.50
N GLN A 3 -22.02 -24.31 -9.44
CA GLN A 3 -21.73 -24.00 -10.85
C GLN A 3 -22.89 -23.26 -11.56
N ASN A 4 -24.14 -23.62 -11.26
CA ASN A 4 -25.31 -22.96 -11.83
C ASN A 4 -25.53 -21.55 -11.26
N ASN A 5 -25.18 -21.33 -9.99
CA ASN A 5 -25.24 -20.01 -9.37
C ASN A 5 -24.17 -19.05 -9.93
N ILE A 6 -22.97 -19.56 -10.24
CA ILE A 6 -21.90 -18.77 -10.88
C ILE A 6 -22.31 -18.36 -12.29
N ASN A 7 -22.83 -19.31 -13.08
CA ASN A 7 -23.29 -19.02 -14.45
C ASN A 7 -24.46 -18.02 -14.49
N ASN A 8 -25.39 -18.08 -13.53
CA ASN A 8 -26.48 -17.11 -13.44
C ASN A 8 -25.97 -15.71 -13.04
N ALA A 9 -25.05 -15.63 -12.08
CA ALA A 9 -24.44 -14.34 -11.68
C ALA A 9 -23.63 -13.70 -12.82
N GLU A 10 -22.94 -14.49 -13.64
CA GLU A 10 -22.25 -14.00 -14.84
C GLU A 10 -23.22 -13.51 -15.92
N GLN A 11 -24.35 -14.21 -16.11
CA GLN A 11 -25.40 -13.79 -17.04
C GLN A 11 -26.04 -12.47 -16.60
N ASP A 12 -26.35 -12.32 -15.31
CA ASP A 12 -26.89 -11.09 -14.73
C ASP A 12 -25.90 -9.92 -14.87
N LEU A 13 -24.60 -10.16 -14.62
CA LEU A 13 -23.55 -9.15 -14.79
C LEU A 13 -23.45 -8.68 -16.24
N ASN A 14 -23.46 -9.60 -17.19
CA ASN A 14 -23.42 -9.29 -18.62
C ASN A 14 -24.64 -8.48 -19.06
N GLU A 15 -25.83 -8.80 -18.55
CA GLU A 15 -27.04 -8.02 -18.82
C GLU A 15 -26.93 -6.59 -18.24
N ILE A 16 -26.46 -6.44 -17.00
CA ILE A 16 -26.23 -5.12 -16.40
C ILE A 16 -25.24 -4.29 -17.21
N MET A 17 -24.13 -4.91 -17.66
CA MET A 17 -23.13 -4.25 -18.50
C MET A 17 -23.70 -3.83 -19.86
N ARG A 18 -24.54 -4.67 -20.48
CA ARG A 18 -25.26 -4.32 -21.72
C ARG A 18 -26.17 -3.11 -21.52
N LEU A 19 -27.01 -3.13 -20.49
CA LEU A 19 -27.91 -2.02 -20.15
C LEU A 19 -27.15 -0.71 -19.89
N ARG A 20 -25.99 -0.77 -19.20
CA ARG A 20 -25.14 0.41 -18.97
C ARG A 20 -24.55 0.98 -20.28
N ARG A 21 -24.20 0.12 -21.24
CA ARG A 21 -23.74 0.54 -22.58
C ARG A 21 -24.86 1.17 -23.40
N GLU A 22 -26.06 0.61 -23.36
CA GLU A 22 -27.25 1.18 -24.03
C GLU A 22 -27.59 2.57 -23.46
N LYS A 23 -27.55 2.73 -22.13
CA LYS A 23 -27.71 4.05 -21.48
C LYS A 23 -26.65 5.05 -21.95
N LEU A 24 -25.39 4.63 -22.09
CA LEU A 24 -24.33 5.50 -22.63
C LEU A 24 -24.60 5.88 -24.08
N ALA A 25 -25.04 4.95 -24.92
CA ALA A 25 -25.39 5.24 -26.32
C ALA A 25 -26.51 6.29 -26.40
N ALA A 26 -27.57 6.14 -25.61
CA ALA A 26 -28.66 7.12 -25.54
C ALA A 26 -28.19 8.50 -25.03
N LEU A 27 -27.25 8.54 -24.08
CA LEU A 27 -26.63 9.81 -23.64
C LEU A 27 -25.87 10.49 -24.78
N LYS A 28 -25.10 9.72 -25.58
CA LYS A 28 -24.37 10.24 -26.74
C LYS A 28 -25.30 10.74 -27.84
N GLU A 29 -26.34 9.98 -28.17
CA GLU A 29 -27.33 10.35 -29.19
C GLU A 29 -28.10 11.63 -28.82
N SER A 30 -28.37 11.84 -27.53
CA SER A 30 -29.02 13.07 -27.03
C SER A 30 -28.06 14.25 -26.87
N GLY A 31 -26.79 14.14 -27.32
CA GLY A 31 -25.79 15.19 -27.21
C GLY A 31 -25.23 15.41 -25.80
N ASN A 32 -25.54 14.53 -24.85
CA ASN A 32 -25.13 14.60 -23.45
C ASN A 32 -24.02 13.57 -23.14
N ASP A 33 -23.02 13.44 -24.02
CA ASP A 33 -21.91 12.50 -23.81
C ASP A 33 -21.10 12.92 -22.56
N PRO A 34 -21.13 12.14 -21.46
CA PRO A 34 -20.41 12.51 -20.25
C PRO A 34 -18.89 12.57 -20.48
N TYR A 35 -18.37 11.81 -21.45
CA TYR A 35 -16.93 11.78 -21.76
C TYR A 35 -16.45 12.99 -22.56
N GLN A 36 -17.34 13.87 -23.03
CA GLN A 36 -16.96 15.16 -23.59
C GLN A 36 -16.76 16.23 -22.49
N VAL A 37 -17.16 15.93 -21.25
CA VAL A 37 -16.91 16.79 -20.09
C VAL A 37 -15.47 16.59 -19.60
N MET A 38 -14.52 17.22 -20.29
CA MET A 38 -13.09 17.07 -20.00
C MET A 38 -12.63 17.85 -18.76
N LYS A 39 -13.45 18.77 -18.24
CA LYS A 39 -13.12 19.59 -17.09
C LYS A 39 -14.35 19.82 -16.20
N TYR A 40 -14.16 19.71 -14.89
CA TYR A 40 -15.12 20.12 -13.88
C TYR A 40 -14.37 20.78 -12.71
N ASP A 41 -14.66 22.05 -12.44
CA ASP A 41 -14.04 22.79 -11.35
C ASP A 41 -14.75 22.46 -10.03
N PHE A 42 -14.00 21.96 -9.04
CA PHE A 42 -14.46 21.72 -7.67
C PHE A 42 -13.65 22.58 -6.70
N ASN A 43 -14.21 22.91 -5.54
CA ASN A 43 -13.61 23.88 -4.59
C ASN A 43 -13.55 23.40 -3.14
N SER A 44 -14.00 22.17 -2.87
CA SER A 44 -14.04 21.58 -1.53
C SER A 44 -14.07 20.06 -1.63
N ASP A 45 -13.94 19.40 -0.49
CA ASP A 45 -14.02 17.94 -0.33
C ASP A 45 -14.81 17.55 0.93
N SER A 46 -15.28 16.30 0.95
CA SER A 46 -16.16 15.74 1.96
C SER A 46 -15.60 15.80 3.37
N VAL A 47 -14.30 15.53 3.56
CA VAL A 47 -13.64 15.51 4.87
C VAL A 47 -13.48 16.93 5.39
N THR A 48 -13.04 17.86 4.55
CA THR A 48 -12.92 19.29 4.92
C THR A 48 -14.26 19.87 5.36
N ILE A 49 -15.34 19.58 4.62
CA ILE A 49 -16.70 20.05 4.97
C ILE A 49 -17.15 19.47 6.30
N LYS A 50 -16.96 18.15 6.51
CA LYS A 50 -17.40 17.47 7.74
C LYS A 50 -16.65 17.96 8.97
N ASN A 51 -15.33 18.12 8.87
CA ASN A 51 -14.50 18.55 9.98
C ASN A 51 -14.70 20.02 10.35
N ASN A 52 -15.20 20.85 9.43
CA ASN A 52 -15.37 22.30 9.63
C ASN A 52 -16.80 22.77 9.39
N TYR A 53 -17.81 21.96 9.75
CA TYR A 53 -19.22 22.22 9.41
C TYR A 53 -19.69 23.64 9.72
N GLU A 54 -19.36 24.18 10.90
CA GLU A 54 -19.80 25.51 11.33
C GLU A 54 -19.35 26.63 10.37
N ALA A 55 -18.20 26.48 9.72
CA ALA A 55 -17.69 27.43 8.73
C ALA A 55 -18.29 27.22 7.32
N TYR A 56 -18.95 26.08 7.10
CA TYR A 56 -19.49 25.66 5.80
C TYR A 56 -21.02 25.64 5.75
N GLU A 57 -21.71 25.70 6.89
CA GLU A 57 -23.18 25.71 6.94
C GLU A 57 -23.77 26.82 6.07
N GLY A 58 -24.68 26.43 5.15
CA GLY A 58 -25.30 27.32 4.17
C GLY A 58 -24.37 27.76 3.01
N LYS A 59 -23.08 27.39 3.05
CA LYS A 59 -22.09 27.80 2.03
C LYS A 59 -22.19 26.91 0.80
N THR A 60 -22.12 27.54 -0.39
CA THR A 60 -22.11 26.82 -1.66
C THR A 60 -20.74 26.18 -1.91
N VAL A 61 -20.76 24.90 -2.24
CA VAL A 61 -19.59 24.05 -2.54
C VAL A 61 -19.80 23.34 -3.88
N LYS A 62 -18.69 23.06 -4.56
CA LYS A 62 -18.63 22.22 -5.77
C LYS A 62 -17.81 20.98 -5.45
N LEU A 63 -18.38 19.80 -5.66
CA LEU A 63 -17.79 18.49 -5.39
C LEU A 63 -17.80 17.63 -6.65
N ALA A 64 -16.84 16.71 -6.77
CA ALA A 64 -16.83 15.69 -7.82
C ALA A 64 -16.44 14.32 -7.24
N GLY A 65 -17.17 13.28 -7.62
CA GLY A 65 -17.04 11.99 -6.96
C GLY A 65 -18.01 10.94 -7.48
N ARG A 66 -18.01 9.78 -6.84
CA ARG A 66 -18.70 8.57 -7.28
C ARG A 66 -20.01 8.38 -6.52
N ILE A 67 -21.06 7.97 -7.24
CA ILE A 67 -22.31 7.49 -6.63
C ILE A 67 -22.07 6.12 -6.02
N MET A 68 -22.18 6.01 -4.69
CA MET A 68 -22.01 4.76 -3.93
C MET A 68 -23.35 4.13 -3.55
N SER A 69 -24.38 4.94 -3.34
CA SER A 69 -25.76 4.47 -3.10
C SER A 69 -26.75 5.54 -3.52
N ARG A 70 -28.00 5.14 -3.79
CA ARG A 70 -29.06 6.08 -4.14
C ARG A 70 -30.41 5.58 -3.63
N ARG A 71 -31.15 6.46 -2.97
CA ARG A 71 -32.54 6.25 -2.52
C ARG A 71 -33.45 7.29 -3.17
N ILE A 72 -34.30 6.85 -4.09
CA ILE A 72 -35.25 7.72 -4.80
C ILE A 72 -36.57 7.77 -4.02
N MET A 73 -37.04 8.98 -3.71
CA MET A 73 -38.25 9.26 -2.93
C MET A 73 -39.16 10.21 -3.70
N GLY A 74 -39.69 9.75 -4.85
CA GLY A 74 -40.55 10.55 -5.71
C GLY A 74 -39.81 11.74 -6.33
N LYS A 75 -40.03 12.94 -5.77
CA LYS A 75 -39.44 14.21 -6.23
C LYS A 75 -38.11 14.59 -5.55
N ALA A 76 -37.69 13.84 -4.53
CA ALA A 76 -36.39 14.00 -3.89
C ALA A 76 -35.63 12.68 -3.85
N SER A 77 -34.30 12.75 -3.74
CA SER A 77 -33.42 11.59 -3.63
C SER A 77 -32.27 11.88 -2.67
N PHE A 78 -31.88 10.86 -1.91
CA PHE A 78 -30.63 10.86 -1.15
C PHE A 78 -29.60 10.00 -1.86
N VAL A 79 -28.36 10.50 -1.94
CA VAL A 79 -27.26 9.83 -2.63
C VAL A 79 -26.08 9.70 -1.68
N GLY A 80 -25.59 8.49 -1.47
CA GLY A 80 -24.28 8.29 -0.87
C GLY A 80 -23.23 8.59 -1.92
N PHE A 81 -22.41 9.61 -1.69
CA PHE A 81 -21.42 10.10 -2.63
C PHE A 81 -20.03 10.02 -1.99
N THR A 82 -19.03 9.59 -2.76
CA THR A 82 -17.65 9.51 -2.28
C THR A 82 -16.72 10.25 -3.24
N ASP A 83 -16.02 11.25 -2.73
CA ASP A 83 -14.98 11.98 -3.47
C ASP A 83 -13.58 11.42 -3.20
N CYS A 84 -12.54 12.19 -3.54
CA CYS A 84 -11.15 11.80 -3.29
C CYS A 84 -10.85 11.59 -1.80
N SER A 85 -11.44 12.40 -0.92
CA SER A 85 -11.18 12.40 0.52
C SER A 85 -12.05 11.42 1.29
N GLY A 86 -13.32 11.25 0.91
CA GLY A 86 -14.24 10.45 1.71
C GLY A 86 -15.70 10.51 1.29
N PRO A 87 -16.60 9.92 2.09
CA PRO A 87 -18.03 9.90 1.82
C PRO A 87 -18.72 11.18 2.33
N ILE A 88 -19.74 11.66 1.62
CA ILE A 88 -20.71 12.68 2.07
C ILE A 88 -22.08 12.38 1.44
N GLN A 89 -23.16 12.78 2.11
CA GLN A 89 -24.51 12.61 1.57
C GLN A 89 -24.88 13.79 0.67
N LEU A 90 -25.55 13.49 -0.43
CA LEU A 90 -26.19 14.50 -1.28
C LEU A 90 -27.70 14.41 -1.14
N TYR A 91 -28.35 15.56 -1.10
CA TYR A 91 -29.80 15.69 -1.22
C TYR A 91 -30.12 16.34 -2.56
N VAL A 92 -30.85 15.64 -3.41
CA VAL A 92 -31.20 16.08 -4.76
C VAL A 92 -32.72 16.19 -4.86
N ARG A 93 -33.25 17.39 -5.11
CA ARG A 93 -34.69 17.63 -5.27
C ARG A 93 -34.97 18.18 -6.65
N ARG A 94 -35.99 17.60 -7.31
CA ARG A 94 -36.40 17.96 -8.68
C ARG A 94 -36.63 19.45 -8.87
N ASP A 95 -37.29 20.07 -7.90
CA ASP A 95 -37.69 21.47 -8.00
C ASP A 95 -36.49 22.44 -7.91
N ASP A 96 -35.30 21.96 -7.46
CA ASP A 96 -34.08 22.76 -7.38
C ASP A 96 -33.12 22.50 -8.56
N VAL A 97 -32.96 21.23 -8.97
CA VAL A 97 -32.05 20.88 -10.09
C VAL A 97 -32.72 20.92 -11.47
N GLY A 98 -34.05 21.07 -11.52
CA GLY A 98 -34.84 21.04 -12.75
C GLY A 98 -35.40 19.66 -13.10
N GLU A 99 -36.53 19.64 -13.79
CA GLU A 99 -37.27 18.41 -14.11
C GLU A 99 -36.50 17.47 -15.05
N ASP A 100 -35.92 18.00 -16.12
CA ASP A 100 -35.18 17.20 -17.11
C ASP A 100 -33.91 16.59 -16.53
N ILE A 101 -33.14 17.38 -15.77
CA ILE A 101 -31.91 16.92 -15.10
C ILE A 101 -32.25 15.86 -14.05
N TYR A 102 -33.31 16.05 -13.27
CA TYR A 102 -33.73 15.07 -12.29
C TYR A 102 -34.23 13.76 -12.94
N ALA A 103 -34.93 13.85 -14.08
CA ALA A 103 -35.35 12.69 -14.86
C ALA A 103 -34.14 11.94 -15.44
N ALA A 104 -33.11 12.65 -15.92
CA ALA A 104 -31.85 12.05 -16.34
C ALA A 104 -31.10 11.39 -15.17
N PHE A 105 -31.01 12.09 -14.03
CA PHE A 105 -30.38 11.60 -12.81
C PHE A 105 -30.98 10.27 -12.33
N LYS A 106 -32.31 10.10 -12.40
CA LYS A 106 -32.96 8.82 -12.05
C LYS A 106 -32.47 7.64 -12.89
N LYS A 107 -31.97 7.88 -14.11
CA LYS A 107 -31.43 6.86 -15.01
C LYS A 107 -29.96 6.54 -14.78
N TRP A 108 -29.20 7.41 -14.10
CA TRP A 108 -27.80 7.17 -13.73
C TRP A 108 -27.68 5.96 -12.79
N ASP A 109 -26.49 5.39 -12.67
CA ASP A 109 -26.23 4.14 -11.95
C ASP A 109 -25.23 4.31 -10.81
N ILE A 110 -25.27 3.39 -9.85
CA ILE A 110 -24.22 3.24 -8.84
C ILE A 110 -22.88 2.97 -9.56
N GLY A 111 -21.85 3.71 -9.14
CA GLY A 111 -20.53 3.72 -9.75
C GLY A 111 -20.31 4.89 -10.71
N ASP A 112 -21.35 5.57 -11.20
CA ASP A 112 -21.17 6.76 -12.05
C ASP A 112 -20.44 7.87 -11.29
N ILE A 113 -19.64 8.66 -12.02
CA ILE A 113 -18.95 9.84 -11.47
C ILE A 113 -19.77 11.07 -11.84
N ILE A 114 -20.07 11.89 -10.83
CA ILE A 114 -20.88 13.09 -10.96
C ILE A 114 -20.17 14.30 -10.35
N GLY A 115 -20.47 15.47 -10.91
CA GLY A 115 -20.18 16.77 -10.34
C GLY A 115 -21.44 17.34 -9.70
N VAL A 116 -21.30 18.01 -8.57
CA VAL A 116 -22.41 18.56 -7.79
C VAL A 116 -22.04 19.95 -7.30
N GLU A 117 -22.94 20.90 -7.51
CA GLU A 117 -22.91 22.20 -6.86
C GLU A 117 -24.13 22.34 -5.96
N GLY A 118 -23.93 22.87 -4.76
CA GLY A 118 -24.99 22.97 -3.77
C GLY A 118 -24.52 23.58 -2.46
N PHE A 119 -25.43 23.76 -1.51
CA PHE A 119 -25.10 24.31 -0.20
C PHE A 119 -25.04 23.23 0.88
N VAL A 120 -24.13 23.39 1.84
CA VAL A 120 -23.98 22.45 2.95
C VAL A 120 -25.08 22.68 3.99
N PHE A 121 -25.68 21.60 4.49
CA PHE A 121 -26.69 21.64 5.54
C PHE A 121 -26.68 20.34 6.36
N LYS A 122 -27.48 20.31 7.43
CA LYS A 122 -27.78 19.09 8.19
C LYS A 122 -29.20 18.61 7.93
N THR A 123 -29.35 17.30 7.72
CA THR A 123 -30.68 16.68 7.67
C THR A 123 -31.30 16.62 9.07
N GLN A 124 -32.58 16.23 9.14
CA GLN A 124 -33.27 16.00 10.41
C GLN A 124 -32.60 14.92 11.29
N THR A 125 -31.87 13.98 10.68
CA THR A 125 -31.10 12.95 11.38
C THR A 125 -29.73 13.45 11.87
N GLY A 126 -29.40 14.72 11.62
CA GLY A 126 -28.12 15.34 12.00
C GLY A 126 -26.96 15.04 11.04
N GLU A 127 -27.20 14.37 9.91
CA GLU A 127 -26.16 14.03 8.94
C GLU A 127 -25.79 15.24 8.06
N ILE A 128 -24.51 15.60 8.05
CA ILE A 128 -23.96 16.65 7.19
C ILE A 128 -24.10 16.23 5.73
N SER A 129 -24.80 17.05 4.95
CA SER A 129 -25.18 16.78 3.57
C SER A 129 -24.99 18.02 2.69
N VAL A 130 -24.95 17.82 1.37
CA VAL A 130 -24.98 18.89 0.38
C VAL A 130 -26.33 18.87 -0.34
N HIS A 131 -27.07 19.98 -0.28
CA HIS A 131 -28.29 20.18 -1.03
C HIS A 131 -27.92 20.62 -2.44
N ALA A 132 -28.07 19.73 -3.41
CA ALA A 132 -27.67 19.99 -4.78
C ALA A 132 -28.61 20.97 -5.48
N THR A 133 -28.03 22.02 -6.04
CA THR A 133 -28.68 22.97 -6.96
C THR A 133 -28.32 22.68 -8.41
N GLU A 134 -27.14 22.07 -8.65
CA GLU A 134 -26.73 21.56 -9.96
C GLU A 134 -26.13 20.16 -9.80
N ILE A 135 -26.45 19.26 -10.73
CA ILE A 135 -25.81 17.94 -10.84
C ILE A 135 -25.45 17.66 -12.29
N LYS A 136 -24.27 17.09 -12.50
CA LYS A 136 -23.75 16.78 -13.83
C LYS A 136 -23.13 15.40 -13.86
N LEU A 137 -23.47 14.58 -14.86
CA LEU A 137 -22.78 13.32 -15.10
C LEU A 137 -21.43 13.60 -15.76
N LEU A 138 -20.34 13.15 -15.14
CA LEU A 138 -18.97 13.34 -15.63
C LEU A 138 -18.41 12.06 -16.25
N SER A 139 -18.80 10.89 -15.75
CA SER A 139 -18.39 9.61 -16.34
C SER A 139 -19.41 8.52 -16.05
N LYS A 140 -19.75 7.76 -17.08
CA LYS A 140 -20.66 6.61 -16.98
C LYS A 140 -19.88 5.35 -16.61
N SER A 141 -20.13 4.78 -15.45
CA SER A 141 -19.56 3.49 -15.09
C SER A 141 -20.24 2.37 -15.89
N LEU A 142 -19.45 1.69 -16.72
CA LEU A 142 -19.89 0.58 -17.57
C LEU A 142 -19.84 -0.77 -16.85
N ILE A 143 -19.04 -0.88 -15.80
CA ILE A 143 -18.89 -2.08 -14.98
C ILE A 143 -19.49 -1.78 -13.61
N PRO A 144 -20.48 -2.56 -13.13
CA PRO A 144 -21.06 -2.34 -11.81
C PRO A 144 -20.00 -2.49 -10.71
N LEU A 145 -20.18 -1.74 -9.61
CA LEU A 145 -19.39 -1.98 -8.42
C LEU A 145 -19.77 -3.35 -7.81
N PRO A 146 -18.82 -4.06 -7.21
CA PRO A 146 -19.12 -5.27 -6.44
C PRO A 146 -20.10 -4.99 -5.30
N GLU A 147 -20.93 -5.96 -4.94
CA GLU A 147 -21.82 -5.83 -3.80
C GLU A 147 -21.02 -5.70 -2.49
N LYS A 148 -21.36 -4.71 -1.64
CA LYS A 148 -20.63 -4.40 -0.40
C LYS A 148 -20.44 -5.59 0.55
N PHE A 149 -21.34 -6.57 0.55
CA PHE A 149 -21.34 -7.68 1.52
C PHE A 149 -20.62 -8.94 1.01
N HIS A 150 -20.47 -9.10 -0.30
CA HIS A 150 -19.91 -10.33 -0.90
C HIS A 150 -18.78 -10.06 -1.90
N GLY A 151 -18.64 -8.83 -2.39
CA GLY A 151 -18.00 -8.55 -3.67
C GLY A 151 -16.48 -8.47 -3.67
N LEU A 152 -15.81 -8.32 -2.52
CA LEU A 152 -14.34 -8.25 -2.49
C LEU A 152 -13.72 -8.68 -1.14
N SER A 153 -14.29 -9.70 -0.49
CA SER A 153 -13.65 -10.32 0.68
C SER A 153 -12.45 -11.18 0.27
N ASP A 154 -12.47 -11.75 -0.93
CA ASP A 154 -11.39 -12.56 -1.48
C ASP A 154 -10.11 -11.73 -1.72
N THR A 155 -9.02 -12.13 -1.07
CA THR A 155 -7.75 -11.39 -1.08
C THR A 155 -7.09 -11.37 -2.46
N ASP A 156 -7.19 -12.46 -3.23
CA ASP A 156 -6.59 -12.52 -4.58
C ASP A 156 -7.29 -11.54 -5.53
N THR A 157 -8.62 -11.49 -5.49
CA THR A 157 -9.44 -10.53 -6.26
C THR A 157 -9.09 -9.08 -5.90
N ARG A 158 -8.89 -8.76 -4.60
CA ARG A 158 -8.44 -7.43 -4.15
C ARG A 158 -7.10 -7.03 -4.75
N TYR A 159 -6.17 -7.97 -4.86
CA TYR A 159 -4.85 -7.72 -5.42
C TYR A 159 -4.89 -7.54 -6.93
N ARG A 160 -5.67 -8.35 -7.65
CA ARG A 160 -5.86 -8.23 -9.11
C ARG A 160 -6.61 -6.96 -9.51
N GLN A 161 -7.59 -6.55 -8.70
CA GLN A 161 -8.46 -5.42 -8.99
C GLN A 161 -8.29 -4.30 -7.95
N ARG A 162 -7.05 -3.85 -7.76
CA ARG A 162 -6.72 -2.83 -6.75
C ARG A 162 -7.56 -1.56 -6.87
N TYR A 163 -7.90 -1.14 -8.08
CA TYR A 163 -8.75 0.04 -8.32
C TYR A 163 -10.16 -0.12 -7.72
N VAL A 164 -10.70 -1.34 -7.69
CA VAL A 164 -11.99 -1.63 -7.05
C VAL A 164 -11.84 -1.70 -5.54
N ASP A 165 -10.80 -2.37 -5.04
CA ASP A 165 -10.47 -2.45 -3.61
C ASP A 165 -10.34 -1.05 -2.99
N LEU A 166 -9.66 -0.12 -3.67
CA LEU A 166 -9.54 1.29 -3.24
C LEU A 166 -10.86 2.06 -3.20
N ILE A 167 -11.88 1.64 -3.96
CA ILE A 167 -13.21 2.26 -3.97
C ILE A 167 -14.03 1.77 -2.79
N VAL A 168 -13.96 0.47 -2.47
CA VAL A 168 -14.87 -0.18 -1.51
C VAL A 168 -14.28 -0.28 -0.10
N ASN A 169 -12.95 -0.26 0.04
CA ASN A 169 -12.21 -0.39 1.30
C ASN A 169 -11.34 0.87 1.54
N PRO A 170 -11.88 1.95 2.13
CA PRO A 170 -11.16 3.21 2.34
C PRO A 170 -9.85 3.08 3.12
N GLU A 171 -9.78 2.14 4.07
CA GLU A 171 -8.59 1.86 4.88
C GLU A 171 -7.39 1.38 4.04
N VAL A 172 -7.65 0.75 2.88
CA VAL A 172 -6.60 0.40 1.93
C VAL A 172 -5.98 1.66 1.34
N LYS A 173 -6.81 2.66 0.99
CA LYS A 173 -6.32 3.95 0.46
C LYS A 173 -5.44 4.64 1.50
N GLU A 174 -5.87 4.66 2.76
CA GLU A 174 -5.07 5.20 3.88
C GLU A 174 -3.72 4.49 4.02
N THR A 175 -3.67 3.17 3.79
CA THR A 175 -2.42 2.41 3.80
C THR A 175 -1.44 2.90 2.72
N PHE A 176 -1.92 3.21 1.50
CA PHE A 176 -1.09 3.77 0.43
C PHE A 176 -0.63 5.21 0.72
N TYR A 177 -1.49 6.03 1.33
CA TYR A 177 -1.10 7.37 1.76
C TYR A 177 -0.02 7.31 2.86
N LYS A 178 -0.20 6.46 3.88
CA LYS A 178 0.81 6.22 4.90
C LYS A 178 2.11 5.69 4.31
N ARG A 179 2.08 4.75 3.36
CA ARG A 179 3.29 4.29 2.65
C ARG A 179 4.03 5.47 1.98
N SER A 180 3.31 6.35 1.31
CA SER A 180 3.89 7.53 0.66
C SER A 180 4.49 8.50 1.69
N GLN A 181 3.81 8.69 2.82
CA GLN A 181 4.30 9.50 3.94
C GLN A 181 5.56 8.89 4.56
N ILE A 182 5.60 7.57 4.79
CA ILE A 182 6.79 6.86 5.31
C ILE A 182 7.99 7.12 4.41
N LEU A 183 7.86 6.93 3.08
CA LEU A 183 8.96 7.16 2.14
C LEU A 183 9.40 8.63 2.10
N LYS A 184 8.45 9.57 2.18
CA LYS A 184 8.76 11.01 2.26
C LYS A 184 9.57 11.33 3.52
N GLU A 185 9.15 10.81 4.67
CA GLU A 185 9.82 11.10 5.94
C GLU A 185 11.16 10.36 6.08
N ILE A 186 11.33 9.17 5.47
CA ILE A 186 12.65 8.52 5.35
C ILE A 186 13.62 9.41 4.60
N ARG A 187 13.22 9.92 3.42
CA ARG A 187 14.04 10.85 2.63
C ARG A 187 14.39 12.10 3.43
N ALA A 188 13.38 12.75 4.02
CA ALA A 188 13.59 13.96 4.81
C ALA A 188 14.54 13.72 6.01
N TYR A 189 14.47 12.55 6.65
CA TYR A 189 15.38 12.18 7.72
C TYR A 189 16.81 11.99 7.20
N LEU A 190 17.00 11.22 6.14
CA LEU A 190 18.33 10.96 5.55
C LEU A 190 18.96 12.25 4.99
N ASP A 191 18.18 13.10 4.31
CA ASP A 191 18.59 14.42 3.86
C ASP A 191 19.09 15.28 5.03
N SER A 192 18.36 15.28 6.16
CA SER A 192 18.76 16.01 7.36
C SER A 192 20.05 15.49 7.99
N LYS A 193 20.40 14.22 7.73
CA LYS A 193 21.67 13.59 8.15
C LYS A 193 22.76 13.75 7.07
N GLY A 194 22.52 14.49 6.00
CA GLY A 194 23.49 14.77 4.94
C GLY A 194 23.75 13.59 4.01
N PHE A 195 22.82 12.64 3.91
CA PHE A 195 22.86 11.62 2.87
C PHE A 195 22.39 12.21 1.53
N THR A 196 22.99 11.76 0.44
CA THR A 196 22.59 12.13 -0.93
C THR A 196 21.80 10.98 -1.56
N GLU A 197 20.57 11.25 -2.01
CA GLU A 197 19.81 10.28 -2.81
C GLU A 197 20.46 10.12 -4.19
N VAL A 198 20.64 8.88 -4.64
CA VAL A 198 21.23 8.55 -5.94
C VAL A 198 20.41 7.47 -6.63
N ASP A 199 20.53 7.39 -7.95
CA ASP A 199 19.94 6.33 -8.77
C ASP A 199 21.05 5.49 -9.43
N THR A 200 21.15 4.22 -9.05
CA THR A 200 22.11 3.28 -9.65
C THR A 200 21.46 2.43 -10.76
N PRO A 201 22.25 1.77 -11.64
CA PRO A 201 21.70 0.97 -12.74
C PRO A 201 20.77 -0.16 -12.27
N ILE A 202 19.58 -0.24 -12.90
CA ILE A 202 18.64 -1.38 -12.70
C ILE A 202 19.07 -2.60 -13.52
N LEU A 203 19.57 -2.38 -14.72
CA LEU A 203 20.09 -3.43 -15.60
C LEU A 203 21.59 -3.55 -15.40
N VAL A 204 22.04 -4.73 -14.97
CA VAL A 204 23.44 -5.01 -14.65
C VAL A 204 23.98 -6.16 -15.51
N PRO A 205 25.27 -6.13 -15.90
CA PRO A 205 25.86 -7.19 -16.72
C PRO A 205 26.28 -8.43 -15.91
N LEU A 206 26.24 -8.37 -14.57
CA LEU A 206 26.72 -9.43 -13.68
C LEU A 206 25.69 -9.72 -12.57
N GLU A 207 25.52 -10.99 -12.25
CA GLU A 207 24.66 -11.51 -11.18
C GLU A 207 25.44 -11.57 -9.84
N ILE A 208 25.73 -10.43 -9.20
CA ILE A 208 26.53 -10.38 -7.97
C ILE A 208 25.89 -9.47 -6.91
N GLY A 209 26.28 -9.68 -5.65
CA GLY A 209 25.96 -8.79 -4.52
C GLY A 209 24.85 -9.26 -3.57
N ALA A 210 24.08 -10.30 -3.91
CA ALA A 210 23.16 -10.95 -2.98
C ALA A 210 22.96 -12.43 -3.34
N SER A 211 22.54 -13.25 -2.36
CA SER A 211 22.18 -14.66 -2.58
C SER A 211 20.72 -14.78 -3.01
N ALA A 212 20.42 -14.39 -4.25
CA ALA A 212 19.08 -14.46 -4.84
C ALA A 212 19.16 -14.83 -6.32
N ARG A 213 18.12 -15.48 -6.85
CA ARG A 213 18.04 -15.78 -8.29
C ARG A 213 17.60 -14.52 -9.06
N PRO A 214 18.34 -14.02 -10.05
CA PRO A 214 17.95 -12.81 -10.78
C PRO A 214 16.95 -13.11 -11.91
N PHE A 215 16.30 -12.04 -12.40
CA PHE A 215 15.63 -12.06 -13.70
C PHE A 215 16.64 -11.75 -14.80
N LYS A 216 16.70 -12.63 -15.80
CA LYS A 216 17.57 -12.48 -16.99
C LYS A 216 16.81 -11.82 -18.14
N THR A 217 17.47 -10.91 -18.84
CA THR A 217 17.01 -10.26 -20.06
C THR A 217 18.16 -10.12 -21.07
N HIS A 218 17.88 -9.57 -22.25
CA HIS A 218 18.84 -9.45 -23.33
C HIS A 218 18.84 -8.05 -23.96
N HIS A 219 20.02 -7.45 -24.10
CA HIS A 219 20.18 -6.16 -24.76
C HIS A 219 20.48 -6.35 -26.25
N ASN A 220 19.44 -6.24 -27.10
CA ASN A 220 19.52 -6.54 -28.54
C ASN A 220 20.67 -5.83 -29.28
N THR A 221 20.87 -4.52 -29.11
CA THR A 221 21.90 -3.77 -29.86
C THR A 221 23.33 -4.13 -29.47
N LEU A 222 23.58 -4.39 -28.19
CA LEU A 222 24.89 -4.78 -27.67
C LEU A 222 25.11 -6.30 -27.75
N ASN A 223 24.05 -7.05 -28.13
CA ASN A 223 24.02 -8.51 -28.21
C ASN A 223 24.62 -9.17 -26.96
N MET A 224 24.14 -8.75 -25.79
CA MET A 224 24.63 -9.25 -24.50
C MET A 224 23.48 -9.50 -23.52
N ASP A 225 23.69 -10.48 -22.66
CA ASP A 225 22.78 -10.77 -21.55
C ASP A 225 22.91 -9.70 -20.46
N MET A 226 21.77 -9.36 -19.87
CA MET A 226 21.65 -8.39 -18.79
C MET A 226 20.72 -8.96 -17.72
N TYR A 227 20.81 -8.41 -16.52
CA TYR A 227 20.05 -8.87 -15.38
C TYR A 227 19.35 -7.70 -14.69
N LEU A 228 18.15 -7.92 -14.20
CA LEU A 228 17.56 -6.99 -13.24
C LEU A 228 18.29 -7.15 -11.91
N ARG A 229 18.71 -6.03 -11.32
CA ARG A 229 19.47 -6.01 -10.07
C ARG A 229 18.72 -6.69 -8.91
N ILE A 230 19.46 -7.44 -8.10
CA ILE A 230 18.97 -8.09 -6.87
C ILE A 230 19.35 -7.30 -5.60
N GLU A 231 20.15 -6.24 -5.76
CA GLU A 231 20.78 -5.38 -4.74
C GLU A 231 21.14 -4.01 -5.35
N THR A 232 21.45 -3.00 -4.53
CA THR A 232 22.08 -1.75 -4.97
C THR A 232 23.48 -1.49 -4.38
N GLU A 233 23.84 -2.23 -3.32
CA GLU A 233 25.14 -2.41 -2.69
C GLU A 233 26.35 -2.11 -3.57
N LEU A 234 26.58 -2.87 -4.63
CA LEU A 234 27.86 -2.81 -5.33
C LEU A 234 28.07 -1.47 -6.04
N TYR A 235 27.00 -0.88 -6.57
CA TYR A 235 27.08 0.44 -7.19
C TYR A 235 27.15 1.55 -6.16
N LEU A 236 26.41 1.45 -5.06
CA LEU A 236 26.51 2.42 -3.96
C LEU A 236 27.92 2.43 -3.33
N LYS A 237 28.55 1.26 -3.13
CA LYS A 237 29.94 1.17 -2.67
C LYS A 237 30.94 1.79 -3.66
N ARG A 238 30.69 1.71 -4.97
CA ARG A 238 31.52 2.42 -5.97
C ARG A 238 31.44 3.94 -5.80
N LEU A 239 30.29 4.48 -5.40
CA LEU A 239 30.14 5.90 -5.09
C LEU A 239 30.91 6.29 -3.82
N ILE A 240 30.90 5.43 -2.79
CA ILE A 240 31.75 5.61 -1.61
C ILE A 240 33.24 5.66 -2.00
N VAL A 241 33.70 4.72 -2.83
CA VAL A 241 35.08 4.73 -3.38
C VAL A 241 35.36 6.01 -4.16
N GLY A 242 34.36 6.52 -4.88
CA GLY A 242 34.42 7.81 -5.59
C GLY A 242 34.44 9.05 -4.69
N GLY A 243 34.37 8.90 -3.37
CA GLY A 243 34.45 9.99 -2.40
C GLY A 243 33.09 10.54 -1.93
N MET A 244 31.97 9.94 -2.33
CA MET A 244 30.65 10.32 -1.79
C MET A 244 30.47 9.69 -0.41
N HIS A 245 30.73 10.42 0.67
CA HIS A 245 30.78 9.83 2.02
C HIS A 245 29.43 9.36 2.58
N ARG A 246 28.29 9.82 2.06
CA ARG A 246 26.95 9.45 2.52
C ARG A 246 25.99 9.37 1.34
N VAL A 247 25.59 8.18 0.96
CA VAL A 247 24.67 7.95 -0.17
C VAL A 247 23.53 7.02 0.25
N TYR A 248 22.37 7.19 -0.35
CA TYR A 248 21.28 6.24 -0.23
C TYR A 248 20.49 6.13 -1.52
N GLU A 249 19.81 5.01 -1.72
CA GLU A 249 18.88 4.81 -2.81
C GLU A 249 17.58 4.20 -2.28
N VAL A 250 16.44 4.78 -2.70
CA VAL A 250 15.11 4.21 -2.52
C VAL A 250 14.69 3.56 -3.83
N GLY A 251 15.12 2.31 -4.03
CA GLY A 251 15.07 1.64 -5.32
C GLY A 251 14.19 0.40 -5.33
N ARG A 252 13.81 -0.06 -6.53
CA ARG A 252 13.27 -1.41 -6.72
C ARG A 252 14.42 -2.40 -6.89
N ILE A 253 14.32 -3.56 -6.27
CA ILE A 253 15.13 -4.74 -6.60
C ILE A 253 14.22 -5.89 -7.01
N PHE A 254 14.79 -6.85 -7.76
CA PHE A 254 14.03 -7.89 -8.44
C PHE A 254 14.63 -9.25 -8.13
N ARG A 255 13.87 -10.14 -7.48
CA ARG A 255 14.30 -11.50 -7.15
C ARG A 255 13.32 -12.50 -7.75
N ASN A 256 13.84 -13.40 -8.57
CA ASN A 256 13.09 -14.42 -9.28
C ASN A 256 12.83 -15.63 -8.36
N GLU A 257 12.02 -15.37 -7.35
CA GLU A 257 11.69 -16.26 -6.23
C GLU A 257 10.18 -16.48 -6.13
N GLY A 258 9.76 -17.39 -5.26
CA GLY A 258 8.35 -17.61 -4.96
C GLY A 258 7.69 -16.37 -4.36
N MET A 259 6.35 -16.35 -4.38
CA MET A 259 5.55 -15.28 -3.79
C MET A 259 4.82 -15.80 -2.55
N ASP A 260 4.81 -15.02 -1.49
CA ASP A 260 4.02 -15.27 -0.29
C ASP A 260 3.57 -13.94 0.35
N THR A 261 3.15 -13.98 1.61
CA THR A 261 2.67 -12.79 2.34
C THR A 261 3.78 -11.79 2.70
N LYS A 262 5.05 -12.21 2.66
CA LYS A 262 6.24 -11.43 2.98
C LYS A 262 7.12 -11.17 1.74
N HIS A 263 6.98 -11.96 0.67
CA HIS A 263 7.83 -11.92 -0.52
C HIS A 263 7.05 -11.57 -1.79
N ASN A 264 7.51 -10.51 -2.48
CA ASN A 264 7.08 -10.14 -3.82
C ASN A 264 8.30 -10.11 -4.75
N PRO A 265 8.21 -10.54 -6.02
CA PRO A 265 9.38 -10.69 -6.90
C PRO A 265 10.04 -9.35 -7.25
N GLU A 266 9.32 -8.24 -7.04
CA GLU A 266 9.85 -6.89 -7.07
C GLU A 266 9.47 -6.15 -5.79
N PHE A 267 10.44 -5.54 -5.11
CA PHE A 267 10.14 -4.83 -3.86
C PHE A 267 11.07 -3.65 -3.67
N THR A 268 10.57 -2.67 -2.90
CA THR A 268 11.31 -1.44 -2.61
C THR A 268 12.25 -1.68 -1.45
N THR A 269 13.52 -1.36 -1.64
CA THR A 269 14.51 -1.26 -0.58
C THR A 269 14.89 0.19 -0.34
N VAL A 270 15.39 0.46 0.86
CA VAL A 270 16.17 1.66 1.14
C VAL A 270 17.54 1.15 1.51
N GLU A 271 18.51 1.37 0.63
CA GLU A 271 19.89 0.98 0.87
C GLU A 271 20.74 2.23 1.03
N LEU A 272 21.63 2.25 2.02
CA LEU A 272 22.38 3.45 2.37
C LEU A 272 23.77 3.09 2.86
N TYR A 273 24.72 3.96 2.57
CA TYR A 273 26.12 3.81 2.94
C TYR A 273 26.66 5.10 3.53
N GLN A 274 27.44 4.96 4.59
CA GLN A 274 28.17 6.04 5.23
C GLN A 274 29.64 5.61 5.39
N ALA A 275 30.57 6.44 4.91
CA ALA A 275 31.99 6.26 5.15
C ALA A 275 32.35 6.62 6.60
N PHE A 276 33.42 6.00 7.11
CA PHE A 276 33.98 6.27 8.45
C PHE A 276 33.00 6.00 9.61
N THR A 277 32.14 5.00 9.45
CA THR A 277 31.31 4.43 10.52
C THR A 277 31.41 2.90 10.48
N ASP A 278 30.96 2.24 11.54
CA ASP A 278 30.73 0.80 11.59
C ASP A 278 29.23 0.49 11.66
N TYR A 279 28.90 -0.78 11.88
CA TYR A 279 27.51 -1.24 12.00
C TYR A 279 26.83 -0.73 13.29
N HIS A 280 27.56 -0.31 14.34
CA HIS A 280 26.97 0.30 15.52
C HIS A 280 26.40 1.68 15.20
N GLY A 281 27.14 2.51 14.46
CA GLY A 281 26.60 3.79 13.97
C GLY A 281 25.39 3.60 13.05
N MET A 282 25.34 2.49 12.31
CA MET A 282 24.17 2.14 11.51
C MET A 282 22.96 1.69 12.33
N MET A 283 23.17 0.92 13.41
CA MET A 283 22.10 0.57 14.35
C MET A 283 21.50 1.83 14.99
N ASP A 284 22.34 2.77 15.44
CA ASP A 284 21.88 4.03 16.03
C ASP A 284 21.04 4.84 15.03
N LEU A 285 21.48 4.92 13.76
CA LEU A 285 20.75 5.62 12.71
C LEU A 285 19.37 5.02 12.44
N VAL A 286 19.27 3.69 12.38
CA VAL A 286 18.02 2.96 12.12
C VAL A 286 17.06 3.12 13.30
N GLU A 287 17.55 2.95 14.53
CA GLU A 287 16.76 3.13 15.75
C GLU A 287 16.16 4.54 15.84
N GLU A 288 16.99 5.58 15.62
CA GLU A 288 16.55 6.98 15.60
C GLU A 288 15.50 7.21 14.49
N MET A 289 15.76 6.70 13.28
CA MET A 289 14.86 6.84 12.13
C MET A 289 13.48 6.25 12.42
N TYR A 290 13.42 4.97 12.81
CA TYR A 290 12.15 4.29 13.04
C TYR A 290 11.37 4.90 14.21
N THR A 291 12.05 5.30 15.29
CA THR A 291 11.42 6.00 16.41
C THR A 291 10.77 7.31 15.95
N LEU A 292 11.48 8.10 15.14
CA LEU A 292 11.00 9.38 14.62
C LEU A 292 9.82 9.21 13.66
N LEU A 293 9.93 8.26 12.72
CA LEU A 293 8.87 7.96 11.75
C LEU A 293 7.58 7.54 12.45
N THR A 294 7.69 6.67 13.45
CA THR A 294 6.53 6.17 14.18
C THR A 294 5.83 7.30 14.93
N LYS A 295 6.59 8.18 15.62
CA LYS A 295 6.03 9.36 16.28
C LYS A 295 5.31 10.29 15.31
N LYS A 296 5.91 10.59 14.16
CA LYS A 296 5.33 11.53 13.18
C LYS A 296 4.08 10.98 12.49
N ILE A 297 4.06 9.70 12.18
CA ILE A 297 3.04 9.09 11.30
C ILE A 297 1.93 8.43 12.12
N CYS A 298 2.28 7.82 13.25
CA CYS A 298 1.36 7.09 14.11
C CYS A 298 0.99 7.85 15.39
N GLY A 299 1.63 9.01 15.67
CA GLY A 299 1.32 9.85 16.82
C GLY A 299 1.97 9.42 18.15
N GLY A 300 2.78 8.35 18.15
CA GLY A 300 3.46 7.82 19.33
C GLY A 300 4.58 6.85 18.95
N THR A 301 5.22 6.20 19.92
CA THR A 301 6.22 5.15 19.66
C THR A 301 5.64 3.74 19.69
N VAL A 302 4.48 3.57 20.34
CA VAL A 302 3.81 2.27 20.45
C VAL A 302 2.80 2.12 19.32
N ILE A 303 2.88 1.00 18.60
CA ILE A 303 1.93 0.61 17.57
C ILE A 303 1.32 -0.75 17.90
N THR A 304 0.10 -1.00 17.42
CA THR A 304 -0.52 -2.32 17.48
C THR A 304 -0.36 -3.02 16.13
N TYR A 305 0.25 -4.19 16.12
CA TYR A 305 0.39 -5.04 14.95
C TYR A 305 -0.18 -6.42 15.25
N GLN A 306 -1.24 -6.80 14.52
CA GLN A 306 -1.94 -8.09 14.67
C GLN A 306 -2.37 -8.41 16.11
N GLY A 307 -2.75 -7.39 16.89
CA GLY A 307 -3.18 -7.54 18.29
C GLY A 307 -2.05 -7.50 19.32
N THR A 308 -0.79 -7.35 18.88
CA THR A 308 0.38 -7.22 19.75
C THR A 308 0.88 -5.77 19.76
N GLU A 309 1.22 -5.26 20.94
CA GLU A 309 1.86 -3.94 21.08
C GLU A 309 3.37 -4.03 20.80
N ILE A 310 3.86 -3.16 19.93
CA ILE A 310 5.27 -3.03 19.56
C ILE A 310 5.72 -1.62 19.92
N ASP A 311 6.76 -1.49 20.76
CA ASP A 311 7.35 -0.20 21.10
C ASP A 311 8.55 0.10 20.20
N MET A 312 8.33 0.94 19.20
CA MET A 312 9.35 1.36 18.24
C MET A 312 10.43 2.26 18.85
N GLY A 313 10.25 2.71 20.10
CA GLY A 313 11.23 3.50 20.84
C GLY A 313 12.16 2.68 21.75
N ARG A 314 12.02 1.34 21.78
CA ARG A 314 12.85 0.47 22.61
C ARG A 314 13.40 -0.69 21.77
N TRP A 315 14.67 -0.57 21.39
CA TRP A 315 15.36 -1.60 20.62
C TRP A 315 16.25 -2.47 21.51
N GLU A 316 16.18 -3.77 21.32
CA GLU A 316 17.14 -4.72 21.90
C GLU A 316 18.31 -4.92 20.94
N ARG A 317 19.53 -5.10 21.46
CA ARG A 317 20.71 -5.46 20.66
C ARG A 317 21.25 -6.77 21.20
N LEU A 318 21.27 -7.81 20.38
CA LEU A 318 21.81 -9.12 20.73
C LEU A 318 22.74 -9.60 19.63
N THR A 319 23.89 -10.15 20.00
CA THR A 319 24.66 -10.95 19.03
C THR A 319 23.86 -12.20 18.66
N MET A 320 24.08 -12.77 17.48
CA MET A 320 23.46 -14.04 17.10
C MET A 320 23.74 -15.14 18.13
N THR A 321 24.97 -15.19 18.66
CA THR A 321 25.37 -16.16 19.70
C THR A 321 24.60 -15.99 21.02
N GLU A 322 24.40 -14.75 21.48
CA GLU A 322 23.61 -14.45 22.68
C GLU A 322 22.14 -14.83 22.47
N ALA A 323 21.59 -14.51 21.31
CA ALA A 323 20.20 -14.82 21.00
C ALA A 323 19.96 -16.34 20.96
N VAL A 324 20.80 -17.10 20.26
CA VAL A 324 20.72 -18.57 20.24
C VAL A 324 20.85 -19.14 21.65
N LYS A 325 21.84 -18.70 22.42
CA LYS A 325 22.01 -19.14 23.81
C LYS A 325 20.79 -18.84 24.69
N LYS A 326 20.18 -17.66 24.55
CA LYS A 326 18.99 -17.23 25.30
C LYS A 326 17.77 -18.11 25.00
N TYR A 327 17.56 -18.51 23.74
CA TYR A 327 16.31 -19.15 23.31
C TYR A 327 16.39 -20.66 23.07
N SER A 328 17.58 -21.23 22.83
CA SER A 328 17.79 -22.67 22.68
C SER A 328 18.66 -23.28 23.78
N GLY A 329 19.41 -22.47 24.54
CA GLY A 329 20.39 -22.93 25.53
C GLY A 329 21.74 -23.36 24.93
N ALA A 330 21.86 -23.39 23.60
CA ALA A 330 23.10 -23.73 22.91
C ALA A 330 24.12 -22.59 23.04
N ASP A 331 25.32 -22.90 23.54
CA ASP A 331 26.41 -21.93 23.64
C ASP A 331 27.41 -22.13 22.51
N TYR A 332 27.44 -21.19 21.57
CA TYR A 332 28.39 -21.19 20.46
C TYR A 332 29.83 -21.39 20.96
N TYR A 333 30.26 -20.69 22.01
CA TYR A 333 31.64 -20.74 22.48
C TYR A 333 32.01 -22.04 23.20
N SER A 334 31.03 -22.90 23.50
CA SER A 334 31.29 -24.23 24.06
C SER A 334 31.77 -25.25 23.03
N TRP A 335 31.51 -25.03 21.73
CA TRP A 335 31.94 -25.95 20.67
C TRP A 335 33.37 -25.63 20.22
N SER A 336 34.27 -26.58 20.41
CA SER A 336 35.66 -26.50 19.95
C SER A 336 35.82 -26.91 18.48
N THR A 337 34.87 -27.69 17.95
CA THR A 337 34.91 -28.20 16.57
C THR A 337 33.54 -28.12 15.89
N ASP A 338 33.52 -28.11 14.55
CA ASP A 338 32.26 -28.19 13.80
C ASP A 338 31.47 -29.48 14.11
N LYS A 339 32.18 -30.56 14.49
CA LYS A 339 31.54 -31.82 14.87
C LYS A 339 30.70 -31.67 16.14
N GLU A 340 31.24 -31.01 17.16
CA GLU A 340 30.51 -30.73 18.41
C GLU A 340 29.28 -29.85 18.16
N ALA A 341 29.40 -28.86 17.26
CA ALA A 341 28.26 -28.04 16.86
C ALA A 341 27.15 -28.90 16.21
N ARG A 342 27.51 -29.77 15.25
CA ARG A 342 26.55 -30.70 14.62
C ARG A 342 25.93 -31.69 15.61
N GLU A 343 26.71 -32.17 16.59
CA GLU A 343 26.20 -33.00 17.68
C GLU A 343 25.18 -32.24 18.54
N CYS A 344 25.43 -30.97 18.85
CA CYS A 344 24.48 -30.10 19.55
C CYS A 344 23.19 -29.87 18.74
N ALA A 345 23.29 -29.55 17.45
CA ALA A 345 22.13 -29.40 16.57
C ALA A 345 21.27 -30.68 16.57
N LYS A 346 21.91 -31.85 16.47
CA LYS A 346 21.23 -33.15 16.52
C LYS A 346 20.52 -33.39 17.86
N GLN A 347 21.12 -32.99 18.99
CA GLN A 347 20.49 -33.07 20.31
C GLN A 347 19.27 -32.16 20.43
N LEU A 348 19.30 -31.01 19.76
CA LEU A 348 18.22 -30.03 19.70
C LEU A 348 17.21 -30.32 18.58
N HIS A 349 17.35 -31.46 17.89
CA HIS A 349 16.49 -31.87 16.77
C HIS A 349 16.44 -30.87 15.61
N VAL A 350 17.55 -30.20 15.33
CA VAL A 350 17.72 -29.30 14.18
C VAL A 350 18.51 -30.02 13.08
N GLU A 351 17.92 -30.07 11.89
CA GLU A 351 18.57 -30.63 10.71
C GLU A 351 19.60 -29.64 10.17
N VAL A 352 20.81 -30.14 9.90
CA VAL A 352 21.90 -29.35 9.33
C VAL A 352 22.62 -30.17 8.25
N PRO A 353 23.23 -29.54 7.24
CA PRO A 353 24.06 -30.25 6.26
C PRO A 353 25.16 -31.11 6.92
N GLU A 354 25.53 -32.23 6.31
CA GLU A 354 26.55 -33.15 6.88
C GLU A 354 27.91 -32.46 7.13
N ASN A 355 28.25 -31.50 6.27
CA ASN A 355 29.47 -30.69 6.34
C ASN A 355 29.24 -29.30 6.96
N ALA A 356 28.12 -29.09 7.66
CA ALA A 356 27.79 -27.82 8.30
C ALA A 356 28.93 -27.38 9.23
N THR A 357 29.41 -26.15 9.04
CA THR A 357 30.38 -25.52 9.93
C THR A 357 29.70 -25.08 11.22
N LYS A 358 30.49 -24.71 12.23
CA LYS A 358 30.01 -24.10 13.46
C LYS A 358 29.12 -22.86 13.21
N GLY A 359 29.46 -22.04 12.21
CA GLY A 359 28.66 -20.88 11.79
C GLY A 359 27.34 -21.29 11.12
N THR A 360 27.38 -22.30 10.25
CA THR A 360 26.15 -22.87 9.64
C THR A 360 25.20 -23.38 10.72
N VAL A 361 25.72 -24.13 11.69
CA VAL A 361 24.90 -24.63 12.81
C VAL A 361 24.31 -23.48 13.64
N LEU A 362 25.07 -22.42 13.89
CA LEU A 362 24.57 -21.25 14.61
C LEU A 362 23.39 -20.60 13.88
N ALA A 363 23.49 -20.40 12.57
CA ALA A 363 22.43 -19.83 11.75
C ALA A 363 21.16 -20.71 11.76
N GLU A 364 21.31 -22.03 11.59
CA GLU A 364 20.16 -22.96 11.62
C GLU A 364 19.48 -22.99 13.00
N LEU A 365 20.25 -22.92 14.10
CA LEU A 365 19.69 -22.79 15.44
C LEU A 365 19.00 -21.44 15.67
N PHE A 366 19.50 -20.37 15.05
CA PHE A 366 18.85 -19.07 15.10
C PHE A 366 17.49 -19.11 14.41
N ASP A 367 17.43 -19.65 13.18
CA ASP A 367 16.19 -19.74 12.41
C ASP A 367 15.13 -20.57 13.15
N VAL A 368 15.52 -21.71 13.73
CA VAL A 368 14.57 -22.61 14.43
C VAL A 368 14.12 -22.06 15.79
N PHE A 369 15.02 -21.47 16.58
CA PHE A 369 14.72 -21.16 17.99
C PHE A 369 14.50 -19.69 18.30
N VAL A 370 14.95 -18.77 17.43
CA VAL A 370 15.04 -17.34 17.74
C VAL A 370 14.07 -16.51 16.92
N GLU A 371 14.07 -16.62 15.58
CA GLU A 371 13.41 -15.65 14.68
C GLU A 371 11.96 -15.34 15.07
N GLU A 372 11.12 -16.37 15.27
CA GLU A 372 9.70 -16.20 15.62
C GLU A 372 9.46 -15.55 16.99
N LYS A 373 10.46 -15.54 17.88
CA LYS A 373 10.36 -14.99 19.24
C LYS A 373 10.76 -13.51 19.32
N LEU A 374 11.35 -12.95 18.25
CA LEU A 374 11.76 -11.54 18.19
C LEU A 374 10.57 -10.62 17.86
N ILE A 375 9.73 -10.36 18.87
CA ILE A 375 8.51 -9.55 18.71
C ILE A 375 8.79 -8.04 18.79
N GLN A 376 9.59 -7.61 19.77
CA GLN A 376 10.01 -6.21 19.87
C GLN A 376 11.15 -5.92 18.88
N PRO A 377 11.34 -4.65 18.46
CA PRO A 377 12.45 -4.30 17.57
C PRO A 377 13.78 -4.76 18.16
N THR A 378 14.48 -5.62 17.44
CA THR A 378 15.72 -6.26 17.90
C THR A 378 16.74 -6.22 16.78
N PHE A 379 17.92 -5.67 17.04
CA PHE A 379 19.08 -5.87 16.18
C PHE A 379 19.76 -7.17 16.56
N ILE A 380 19.84 -8.08 15.60
CA ILE A 380 20.78 -9.20 15.62
C ILE A 380 22.04 -8.75 14.89
N TYR A 381 23.21 -8.96 15.49
CA TYR A 381 24.50 -8.60 14.90
C TYR A 381 25.57 -9.67 15.18
N ASP A 382 26.75 -9.52 14.59
CA ASP A 382 27.82 -10.53 14.60
C ASP A 382 27.35 -11.91 14.09
N TYR A 383 26.80 -11.92 12.86
CA TYR A 383 26.35 -13.11 12.13
C TYR A 383 27.47 -14.10 11.81
#